data_AF-A0A1Q9AV90-F1
#
_entry.id   AF-A0A1Q9AV90-F1
#
_cell.length_a   1.000
_cell.length_b   1.000
_cell.length_c   1.000
_cell.angle_alpha   90.00
_cell.angle_beta   90.00
_cell.angle_gamma   90.00
#
_symmetry.space_group_name_H-M   'P 1'
#
loop_
_entity.id
_entity.type
_entity.pdbx_description
1 polymer ?
#
loop_
_entity_poly.entity_id
_entity_poly.type
_entity_poly.pdbx_seq_one_letter_code
_entity_poly.pdbx_strand_id
1 'polypeptide(L)'
;MTLGNHKDAYLTFVQVKERYEGLTYHRCGVGLNHLAFRVEGRDAVDALRAFCLESGIALLYDDRHPFANGGDSHYALYVEDPDRIKVEFVAA
;
A
#
# COMPACT_ATOMS: atom_id res chain seq x y z
N MET A 1 -9.41 -10.30 -6.74
CA MET A 1 -8.38 -11.22 -6.20
C MET A 1 -8.90 -12.64 -6.37
N THR A 2 -8.38 -13.38 -7.34
CA THR A 2 -8.75 -14.79 -7.53
C THR A 2 -7.93 -15.62 -6.56
N LEU A 3 -8.53 -16.00 -5.44
CA LEU A 3 -7.92 -16.90 -4.46
C LEU A 3 -8.14 -18.33 -4.94
N GLY A 4 -7.19 -18.86 -5.73
CA GLY A 4 -7.26 -20.25 -6.18
C GLY A 4 -7.00 -21.26 -5.06
N ASN A 5 -6.09 -20.93 -4.13
CA ASN A 5 -5.57 -21.85 -3.11
C ASN A 5 -5.24 -21.18 -1.75
N HIS A 6 -5.86 -20.05 -1.41
CA HIS A 6 -5.57 -19.27 -0.17
C HIS A 6 -4.12 -18.80 0.03
N LYS A 7 -3.24 -18.98 -0.96
CA LYS A 7 -1.81 -18.63 -0.89
C LYS A 7 -1.39 -17.57 -1.91
N ASP A 8 -2.09 -17.52 -3.04
CA ASP A 8 -1.72 -16.64 -4.15
C ASP A 8 -2.82 -15.61 -4.41
N ALA A 9 -2.38 -14.38 -4.65
CA ALA A 9 -3.21 -13.27 -5.08
C ALA A 9 -2.62 -12.70 -6.37
N TYR A 10 -3.45 -12.54 -7.39
CA TYR A 10 -3.07 -11.85 -8.62
C TYR A 10 -3.66 -10.45 -8.63
N LEU A 11 -2.80 -9.47 -8.94
CA LEU A 11 -3.16 -8.07 -9.15
C LEU A 11 -2.94 -7.73 -10.62
N THR A 12 -3.97 -7.17 -11.24
CA THR A 12 -3.93 -6.73 -12.64
C THR A 12 -4.16 -5.24 -12.68
N PHE A 13 -3.16 -4.50 -13.12
CA PHE A 13 -3.25 -3.07 -13.38
C PHE A 13 -3.47 -2.86 -14.87
N VAL A 14 -4.42 -2.00 -15.23
CA VAL A 14 -4.73 -1.66 -16.62
C VAL A 14 -4.79 -0.15 -16.75
N GLN A 15 -4.24 0.37 -17.84
CA GLN A 15 -4.30 1.79 -18.15
C GLN A 15 -5.77 2.25 -18.26
N VAL A 16 -6.07 3.41 -17.67
CA VAL A 16 -7.39 4.04 -17.80
C VAL A 16 -7.72 4.24 -19.29
N LYS A 17 -8.95 3.93 -19.68
CA LYS A 17 -9.41 4.18 -21.06
C LYS A 17 -9.62 5.67 -21.27
N GLU A 18 -9.29 6.18 -22.46
CA GLU A 18 -9.38 7.59 -22.86
C GLU A 18 -10.68 8.28 -22.38
N ARG A 19 -11.84 7.64 -22.58
CA ARG A 19 -13.15 8.18 -22.16
C ARG A 19 -13.32 8.44 -20.65
N TYR A 20 -12.40 7.96 -19.82
CA TYR A 20 -12.42 8.10 -18.36
C TYR A 20 -11.21 8.88 -17.79
N GLU A 21 -10.28 9.37 -18.63
CA GLU A 21 -9.06 10.06 -18.17
C GLU A 21 -9.34 11.32 -17.32
N GLY A 22 -10.47 12.00 -17.57
CA GLY A 22 -10.88 13.16 -16.78
C GLY A 22 -11.43 12.83 -15.38
N LEU A 23 -11.61 11.55 -15.04
CA LEU A 23 -12.07 11.12 -13.72
C LEU A 23 -10.88 10.79 -12.83
N THR A 24 -10.66 11.58 -11.79
CA THR A 24 -9.58 11.35 -10.84
C THR A 24 -9.99 10.38 -9.74
N TYR A 25 -9.10 9.45 -9.38
CA TYR A 25 -9.27 8.60 -8.20
C TYR A 25 -9.00 9.39 -6.90
N HIS A 26 -9.81 9.13 -5.89
CA HIS A 26 -9.55 9.60 -4.53
C HIS A 26 -9.90 8.48 -3.54
N ARG A 27 -8.92 8.03 -2.75
CA ARG A 27 -9.07 6.90 -1.81
C ARG A 27 -10.17 7.06 -0.75
N CYS A 28 -10.62 8.28 -0.47
CA CYS A 28 -11.75 8.55 0.43
C CYS A 28 -13.12 8.52 -0.26
N GLY A 29 -13.17 8.35 -1.58
CA GLY A 29 -14.41 8.16 -2.33
C GLY A 29 -14.92 6.71 -2.25
N VAL A 30 -16.08 6.45 -2.86
CA VAL A 30 -16.62 5.09 -2.98
C VAL A 30 -15.66 4.22 -3.82
N GLY A 31 -15.30 3.05 -3.30
CA GLY A 31 -14.44 2.09 -3.98
C GLY A 31 -13.29 1.61 -3.12
N LEU A 32 -12.13 1.36 -3.75
CA LEU A 32 -10.92 0.90 -3.08
C LEU A 32 -10.31 2.02 -2.23
N ASN A 33 -10.00 1.74 -0.97
CA ASN A 33 -9.25 2.67 -0.10
C ASN A 33 -7.75 2.32 -0.04
N HIS A 34 -7.43 1.04 0.15
CA HIS A 34 -6.05 0.55 0.19
C HIS A 34 -5.95 -0.97 -0.03
N LEU A 35 -4.74 -1.42 -0.32
CA LEU A 35 -4.32 -2.82 -0.31
C LEU A 35 -3.30 -3.04 0.81
N ALA A 36 -3.47 -4.11 1.58
CA ALA A 36 -2.55 -4.47 2.66
C ALA A 36 -1.89 -5.83 2.37
N PHE A 37 -0.58 -5.88 2.52
CA PHE A 37 0.25 -7.07 2.32
C PHE A 37 0.93 -7.43 3.63
N ARG A 38 0.83 -8.71 4.01
CA ARG A 38 1.57 -9.25 5.15
C ARG A 38 2.98 -9.61 4.69
N VAL A 39 3.99 -9.19 5.42
CA VAL A 39 5.40 -9.51 5.18
C VAL A 39 5.99 -10.30 6.35
N GLU A 40 7.09 -11.00 6.11
CA GLU A 40 7.63 -12.01 7.05
C GLU A 40 7.99 -11.47 8.44
N GLY A 41 8.28 -10.17 8.57
CA GLY A 41 8.61 -9.56 9.85
C GLY A 41 8.94 -8.08 9.74
N ARG A 42 9.40 -7.49 10.85
CA ARG A 42 9.73 -6.05 10.94
C ARG A 42 10.88 -5.66 10.02
N ASP A 43 11.91 -6.50 9.91
CA ASP A 43 13.05 -6.27 9.02
C ASP A 43 12.62 -6.12 7.54
N ALA A 44 11.61 -6.87 7.10
CA ALA A 44 11.06 -6.75 5.76
C ALA A 44 10.33 -5.42 5.54
N VAL A 45 9.61 -4.94 6.55
CA VAL A 45 8.98 -3.60 6.53
C VAL A 45 10.05 -2.51 6.45
N ASP A 46 11.13 -2.63 7.22
CA ASP A 46 12.22 -1.64 7.25
C ASP A 46 12.99 -1.60 5.92
N ALA A 47 13.27 -2.77 5.34
CA ALA A 47 13.91 -2.88 4.03
C ALA A 47 13.06 -2.24 2.92
N LEU A 48 11.75 -2.48 2.93
CA LEU A 48 10.81 -1.82 2.01
C LEU A 48 10.79 -0.30 2.20
N ARG A 49 10.82 0.17 3.46
CA ARG A 49 10.86 1.62 3.73
C ARG A 49 12.13 2.26 3.19
N ALA A 50 13.29 1.64 3.38
CA ALA A 50 14.56 2.12 2.83
C ALA A 50 14.51 2.23 1.31
N PHE A 51 14.03 1.19 0.63
CA PHE A 51 13.83 1.20 -0.82
C PHE A 51 12.89 2.33 -1.28
N CYS A 52 11.78 2.55 -0.57
CA CYS A 52 10.84 3.63 -0.89
C CYS A 52 11.48 5.01 -0.76
N LEU A 53 12.29 5.26 0.27
CA LEU A 53 13.02 6.51 0.44
C LEU A 53 14.02 6.75 -0.68
N GLU A 54 14.81 5.73 -1.04
CA GLU A 54 15.79 5.81 -2.12
C GLU A 54 15.13 6.05 -3.48
N SER A 55 13.93 5.50 -3.68
CA SER A 55 13.16 5.61 -4.93
C SER A 55 12.27 6.86 -4.99
N GLY A 56 12.23 7.68 -3.93
CA GLY A 56 11.36 8.86 -3.86
C GLY A 56 9.86 8.53 -3.82
N ILE A 57 9.49 7.32 -3.38
CA ILE A 57 8.10 6.90 -3.22
C ILE A 57 7.48 7.65 -2.04
N ALA A 58 6.25 8.13 -2.21
CA ALA A 58 5.54 8.89 -1.20
C ALA A 58 5.22 8.00 0.02
N LEU A 59 5.81 8.34 1.17
CA LEU A 59 5.49 7.72 2.46
C LEU A 59 4.29 8.42 3.09
N LEU A 60 3.37 7.63 3.63
CA LEU A 60 2.22 8.13 4.37
C LEU A 60 2.43 7.95 5.87
N TYR A 61 2.07 8.97 6.64
CA TYR A 61 2.15 8.95 8.11
C TYR A 61 3.58 8.69 8.64
N ASP A 62 4.60 9.19 7.93
CA ASP A 62 6.01 8.97 8.29
C ASP A 62 6.37 9.51 9.68
N ASP A 63 5.63 10.54 10.13
CA ASP A 63 5.69 11.10 11.48
C ASP A 63 5.32 10.11 12.60
N ARG A 64 4.54 9.08 12.26
CA ARG A 64 4.04 8.04 13.19
C ARG A 64 4.49 6.64 12.81
N HIS A 65 5.38 6.51 11.83
CA HIS A 65 5.98 5.22 11.47
C HIS A 65 6.81 4.68 12.65
N PRO A 66 6.77 3.36 12.96
CA PRO A 66 6.05 2.28 12.29
C PRO A 66 4.64 1.97 12.85
N PHE A 67 4.11 2.80 13.75
CA PHE A 67 2.85 2.56 14.47
C PHE A 67 1.77 3.59 14.13
N ALA A 68 1.53 3.83 12.84
CA ALA A 68 0.63 4.89 12.39
C ALA A 68 -0.85 4.72 12.80
N ASN A 69 -1.28 3.47 13.05
CA ASN A 69 -2.63 3.15 13.55
C ASN A 69 -2.76 3.22 15.08
N GLY A 70 -1.66 3.50 15.80
CA GLY A 70 -1.61 3.50 17.26
C GLY A 70 -1.45 2.10 17.88
N GLY A 71 -0.75 2.05 19.00
CA GLY A 71 -0.42 0.81 19.73
C GLY A 71 0.79 0.06 19.15
N ASP A 72 1.43 -0.76 20.00
CA ASP A 72 2.73 -1.38 19.69
C ASP A 72 2.61 -2.70 18.90
N SER A 73 1.38 -3.13 18.59
CA SER A 73 1.09 -4.40 17.92
C SER A 73 1.01 -4.31 16.40
N HIS A 74 0.93 -3.10 15.82
CA HIS A 74 0.70 -2.91 14.38
C HIS A 74 1.91 -2.24 13.71
N TYR A 75 2.95 -3.03 13.48
CA TYR A 75 4.18 -2.57 12.82
C TYR A 75 4.00 -2.56 11.30
N ALA A 76 3.82 -1.38 10.72
CA ALA A 76 3.49 -1.25 9.30
C ALA A 76 4.11 -0.03 8.62
N LEU A 77 4.33 -0.19 7.32
CA LEU A 77 4.69 0.87 6.37
C LEU A 77 3.47 1.22 5.54
N TYR A 78 3.20 2.52 5.39
CA TYR A 78 2.18 3.03 4.48
C TYR A 78 2.84 3.85 3.38
N VAL A 79 2.52 3.55 2.14
CA VAL A 79 2.99 4.30 0.96
C VAL A 79 1.82 4.65 0.06
N GLU A 80 2.05 5.62 -0.81
CA GLU A 80 1.11 6.05 -1.85
C GLU A 80 1.72 5.76 -3.22
N ASP A 81 0.96 5.05 -4.06
CA ASP A 81 1.36 4.81 -5.45
C ASP A 81 1.11 6.07 -6.34
N PRO A 82 1.56 6.07 -7.60
CA PRO A 82 1.37 7.22 -8.50
C PRO A 82 -0.10 7.60 -8.73
N ASP A 83 -1.03 6.66 -8.61
CA ASP A 83 -2.47 6.87 -8.76
C ASP A 83 -3.17 7.21 -7.44
N ARG A 84 -2.40 7.45 -6.36
CA ARG A 84 -2.86 7.82 -5.01
C ARG A 84 -3.54 6.70 -4.22
N ILE A 85 -3.36 5.45 -4.64
CA ILE A 85 -3.78 4.26 -3.90
C ILE A 85 -2.84 4.07 -2.71
N LYS A 86 -3.42 3.93 -1.52
CA LYS A 86 -2.65 3.61 -0.33
C LYS A 86 -2.27 2.12 -0.36
N VAL A 87 -1.00 1.84 -0.14
CA VAL A 87 -0.48 0.48 0.04
C VAL A 87 0.10 0.35 1.44
N GLU A 88 -0.24 -0.75 2.11
CA GLU A 88 0.20 -1.07 3.45
C GLU A 88 1.03 -2.37 3.45
N PHE A 89 2.18 -2.35 4.10
CA PHE A 89 2.99 -3.53 4.40
C PHE A 89 3.06 -3.73 5.90
N VAL A 90 2.53 -4.84 6.40
CA VAL A 90 2.43 -5.12 7.84
C VAL A 90 3.24 -6.36 8.21
N ALA A 91 4.04 -6.27 9.27
CA ALA A 91 4.81 -7.41 9.78
C ALA A 91 3.88 -8.51 10.30
N ALA A 92 4.24 -9.78 10.05
CA ALA A 92 3.42 -10.93 10.40
C ALA A 92 3.29 -11.19 11.90
#